data_AF-A0A966A1X6-F1
#
_entry.id   AF-A0A966A1X6-F1
#
_cell.length_a   1.000
_cell.length_b   1.000
_cell.length_c   1.000
_cell.angle_alpha   90.00
_cell.angle_beta   90.00
_cell.angle_gamma   90.00
#
_symmetry.space_group_name_H-M   'P 1'
#
loop_
_entity.id
_entity.type
_entity.pdbx_description
1 polymer ?
#
loop_
_entity_poly.entity_id
_entity_poly.type
_entity_poly.pdbx_seq_one_letter_code
_entity_poly.pdbx_strand_id
1 'polypeptide(L)'
;MRHHVIVRICTRILVPFILLFALYVQFHGDFGPGGGFQAGVIFGAGCILYGLVYGVDALIGVAPLAVVRAIAAGGVLLYALVGIAGLLAGGNYLDYSVLGATPVAGQHLGIMLIELGVGMTVAAVVITLYYSFTNRRTTP
;
A
#
# COMPACT_ATOMS: atom_id res chain seq x y z
N MET A 1 -0.96 15.83 22.23
CA MET A 1 -2.42 15.75 22.46
C MET A 1 -2.75 14.87 23.66
N ARG A 2 -2.68 15.38 24.91
CA ARG A 2 -2.93 14.57 26.12
C ARG A 2 -4.40 14.55 26.59
N HIS A 3 -5.34 15.19 25.88
CA HIS A 3 -6.70 15.41 26.42
C HIS A 3 -7.90 14.97 25.54
N HIS A 4 -7.71 14.35 24.37
CA HIS A 4 -8.83 13.91 23.51
C HIS A 4 -9.06 12.38 23.57
N VAL A 5 -9.60 11.90 24.69
CA VAL A 5 -9.87 10.47 24.94
C VAL A 5 -10.83 9.89 23.89
N ILE A 6 -11.86 10.65 23.50
CA ILE A 6 -12.85 10.24 22.51
C ILE A 6 -12.18 9.92 21.16
N VAL A 7 -11.40 10.87 20.61
CA VAL A 7 -10.71 10.69 19.33
C VAL A 7 -9.78 9.49 19.38
N ARG A 8 -9.04 9.32 20.48
CA ARG A 8 -8.15 8.17 20.66
C ARG A 8 -8.89 6.83 20.60
N ILE A 9 -10.03 6.72 21.27
CA ILE A 9 -10.87 5.50 21.26
C ILE A 9 -11.46 5.27 19.87
N CYS A 10 -12.05 6.30 19.25
CA CYS A 10 -12.60 6.20 17.90
C CYS A 10 -11.55 5.74 16.89
N THR A 11 -10.35 6.34 16.90
CA THR A 11 -9.25 5.94 16.01
C THR A 11 -8.78 4.51 16.27
N ARG A 12 -8.71 4.07 17.53
CA ARG A 12 -8.32 2.69 17.86
C ARG A 12 -9.26 1.66 17.22
N ILE A 13 -10.55 1.99 17.16
CA ILE A 13 -11.58 1.14 16.55
C ILE A 13 -11.52 1.27 15.03
N LEU A 14 -11.47 2.49 14.49
CA LEU A 14 -11.56 2.76 13.05
C LEU A 14 -10.36 2.28 12.25
N VAL A 15 -9.13 2.40 12.77
CA VAL A 15 -7.91 2.05 12.00
C VAL A 15 -7.96 0.60 11.49
N PRO A 16 -8.24 -0.42 12.30
CA PRO A 16 -8.43 -1.79 11.81
C PRO A 16 -9.45 -1.92 10.68
N PHE A 17 -10.59 -1.23 10.76
CA PHE A 17 -11.62 -1.27 9.71
C PHE A 17 -11.18 -0.54 8.44
N ILE A 18 -10.45 0.58 8.55
CA ILE A 18 -9.88 1.29 7.39
C ILE A 18 -8.88 0.39 6.67
N LEU A 19 -7.98 -0.27 7.41
CA LEU A 19 -7.00 -1.18 6.83
C LEU A 19 -7.66 -2.41 6.20
N LEU A 20 -8.69 -2.98 6.84
CA LEU A 20 -9.47 -4.07 6.28
C LEU A 20 -10.19 -3.64 4.99
N PHE A 21 -10.75 -2.43 4.97
CA PHE A 21 -11.40 -1.88 3.78
C PHE A 21 -10.40 -1.64 2.65
N ALA A 22 -9.18 -1.17 2.96
CA ALA A 22 -8.10 -1.08 1.97
C ALA A 22 -7.78 -2.43 1.34
N LEU A 23 -7.68 -3.50 2.15
CA LEU A 23 -7.47 -4.86 1.65
C LEU A 23 -8.66 -5.34 0.80
N TYR A 24 -9.89 -5.03 1.20
CA TYR A 24 -11.07 -5.32 0.38
C TYR A 24 -10.97 -4.65 -1.00
N VAL A 25 -10.64 -3.35 -1.06
CA VAL A 25 -10.46 -2.60 -2.32
C VAL A 25 -9.32 -3.16 -3.16
N GLN A 26 -8.25 -3.67 -2.54
CA GLN A 26 -7.12 -4.31 -3.22
C GLN A 26 -7.54 -5.62 -3.90
N PHE A 27 -8.30 -6.47 -3.21
CA PHE A 27 -8.65 -7.81 -3.71
C PHE A 27 -9.92 -7.84 -4.56
N HIS A 28 -10.69 -6.74 -4.62
CA HIS A 28 -11.91 -6.63 -5.42
C HIS A 28 -11.81 -5.56 -6.52
N GLY A 29 -10.60 -5.09 -6.84
CA GLY A 29 -10.36 -4.10 -7.89
C GLY A 29 -10.75 -4.58 -9.29
N ASP A 30 -10.81 -5.89 -9.51
CA ASP A 30 -11.24 -6.54 -10.75
C ASP A 30 -12.77 -6.68 -10.89
N PHE A 31 -13.51 -6.62 -9.77
CA PHE A 31 -14.98 -6.75 -9.76
C PHE A 31 -15.73 -5.42 -9.62
N GLY A 32 -15.04 -4.30 -9.39
CA GLY A 32 -15.66 -2.99 -9.18
C GLY A 32 -14.65 -1.83 -9.21
N PRO A 33 -15.09 -0.58 -8.98
CA PRO A 33 -14.19 0.56 -8.91
C PRO A 33 -13.21 0.38 -7.73
N GLY A 34 -11.91 0.28 -8.03
CA GLY A 34 -10.89 0.00 -7.03
C GLY A 34 -9.52 -0.23 -7.66
N GLY A 35 -8.73 -1.08 -7.00
CA GLY A 35 -7.39 -1.46 -7.44
C GLY A 35 -6.30 -1.01 -6.47
N GLY A 36 -5.06 -1.31 -6.86
CA GLY A 36 -3.88 -1.14 -6.02
C GLY A 36 -3.66 0.30 -5.55
N PHE A 37 -3.82 1.27 -6.44
CA PHE A 37 -3.56 2.67 -6.10
C PHE A 37 -4.48 3.18 -4.98
N GLN A 38 -5.79 2.99 -5.15
CA GLN A 38 -6.81 3.45 -4.20
C GLN A 38 -6.67 2.72 -2.87
N ALA A 39 -6.47 1.39 -2.91
CA ALA A 39 -6.18 0.60 -1.72
C ALA A 39 -4.96 1.13 -0.96
N GLY A 40 -3.87 1.42 -1.68
CA GLY A 40 -2.65 1.99 -1.11
C GLY A 40 -2.89 3.35 -0.44
N VAL A 41 -3.66 4.24 -1.07
CA VAL A 41 -4.02 5.55 -0.49
C VAL A 41 -4.83 5.39 0.80
N ILE A 42 -5.85 4.51 0.80
CA ILE A 42 -6.70 4.25 1.98
C ILE A 42 -5.84 3.67 3.12
N PHE A 43 -4.96 2.72 2.81
CA PHE A 43 -4.05 2.14 3.78
C PHE A 43 -3.13 3.20 4.39
N GLY A 44 -2.49 4.02 3.54
CA GLY A 44 -1.66 5.14 3.96
C GLY A 44 -2.43 6.15 4.82
N ALA A 45 -3.68 6.47 4.47
CA ALA A 45 -4.54 7.36 5.24
C ALA A 45 -4.87 6.79 6.64
N GLY A 46 -5.08 5.47 6.76
CA GLY A 46 -5.23 4.79 8.04
C GLY A 46 -4.00 4.94 8.94
N CYS A 47 -2.80 4.77 8.37
CA CYS A 47 -1.54 5.01 9.07
C CYS A 47 -1.36 6.48 9.47
N ILE A 48 -1.71 7.42 8.58
CA ILE A 48 -1.65 8.87 8.89
C ILE A 48 -2.61 9.21 10.04
N LEU A 49 -3.84 8.68 10.03
CA LEU A 49 -4.80 8.87 11.12
C LEU A 49 -4.23 8.37 12.44
N TYR A 50 -3.58 7.20 12.44
CA TYR A 50 -2.88 6.69 13.61
C TYR A 50 -1.76 7.65 14.08
N GLY A 51 -0.90 8.12 13.17
CA GLY A 51 0.17 9.07 13.47
C GLY A 51 -0.33 10.42 13.99
N LEU A 52 -1.43 10.94 13.45
CA LEU A 52 -2.04 12.18 13.91
C LEU A 52 -2.54 12.06 15.36
N VAL A 53 -3.12 10.93 15.74
CA VAL A 53 -3.77 10.75 17.04
C VAL A 53 -2.82 10.25 18.14
N TYR A 54 -1.90 9.35 17.77
CA TYR A 54 -0.94 8.74 18.71
C TYR A 54 0.44 9.41 18.68
N GLY A 55 0.72 10.24 17.68
CA GLY A 55 2.00 10.90 17.48
C GLY A 55 2.87 10.17 16.46
N VAL A 56 3.78 10.92 15.83
CA VAL A 56 4.68 10.42 14.78
C VAL A 56 5.61 9.33 15.33
N ASP A 57 6.12 9.48 16.55
CA ASP A 57 6.98 8.46 17.18
C ASP A 57 6.27 7.11 17.35
N ALA A 58 4.97 7.13 17.70
CA ALA A 58 4.16 5.92 17.79
C ALA A 58 3.97 5.27 16.40
N LEU A 59 3.72 6.08 15.37
CA LEU A 59 3.63 5.57 13.99
C LEU A 59 4.96 5.00 13.50
N ILE A 60 6.09 5.65 13.78
CA ILE A 60 7.43 5.12 13.47
C ILE A 60 7.68 3.78 14.19
N GLY A 61 7.17 3.62 15.40
CA GLY A 61 7.24 2.36 16.15
C GLY A 61 6.55 1.17 15.47
N VAL A 62 5.48 1.41 14.69
CA VAL A 62 4.74 0.36 13.96
C VAL A 62 5.08 0.30 12.46
N ALA A 63 5.53 1.41 11.88
CA ALA A 63 5.90 1.54 10.48
C ALA A 63 7.27 2.26 10.34
N PRO A 64 8.39 1.61 10.70
CA PRO A 64 9.71 2.23 10.67
C PRO A 64 10.08 2.73 9.27
N LEU A 65 10.78 3.86 9.18
CA LEU A 65 11.13 4.50 7.89
C LEU A 65 11.87 3.54 6.94
N ALA A 66 12.77 2.70 7.47
CA ALA A 66 13.50 1.72 6.67
C ALA A 66 12.57 0.66 6.07
N VAL A 67 11.60 0.17 6.86
CA VAL A 67 10.61 -0.82 6.41
C VAL A 67 9.68 -0.20 5.37
N VAL A 68 9.17 1.01 5.61
CA VAL A 68 8.33 1.72 4.65
C VAL A 68 9.05 1.92 3.31
N ARG A 69 10.32 2.35 3.33
CA ARG A 69 11.13 2.48 2.11
C ARG A 69 11.36 1.15 1.41
N ALA A 70 11.64 0.08 2.17
CA ALA A 70 11.80 -1.25 1.62
C ALA A 70 10.50 -1.77 0.97
N ILE A 71 9.33 -1.50 1.56
CA ILE A 71 8.02 -1.81 0.97
C ILE A 71 7.81 -1.02 -0.32
N ALA A 72 8.19 0.26 -0.35
CA ALA A 72 8.08 1.08 -1.57
C ALA A 72 8.90 0.49 -2.72
N ALA A 73 10.18 0.16 -2.45
CA ALA A 73 11.05 -0.48 -3.43
C ALA A 73 10.54 -1.88 -3.81
N GLY A 74 10.09 -2.66 -2.82
CA GLY A 74 9.53 -4.00 -3.02
C GLY A 74 8.29 -4.02 -3.92
N GLY A 75 7.41 -3.02 -3.79
CA GLY A 75 6.25 -2.88 -4.66
C GLY A 75 6.60 -2.59 -6.11
N VAL A 76 7.55 -1.68 -6.35
CA VAL A 76 8.08 -1.38 -7.70
C VAL A 76 8.80 -2.60 -8.28
N LEU A 77 9.59 -3.30 -7.46
CA LEU A 77 10.27 -4.53 -7.87
C LEU A 77 9.27 -5.63 -8.23
N LEU A 78 8.21 -5.83 -7.45
CA LEU A 78 7.16 -6.79 -7.76
C LEU A 78 6.53 -6.49 -9.13
N TYR A 79 6.17 -5.23 -9.38
CA TYR A 79 5.63 -4.80 -10.67
C TYR A 79 6.58 -5.15 -11.83
N ALA A 80 7.86 -4.81 -11.70
CA ALA A 80 8.86 -5.08 -12.72
C ALA A 80 9.09 -6.58 -12.93
N LEU A 81 9.15 -7.37 -11.85
CA LEU A 81 9.37 -8.81 -11.90
C LEU A 81 8.21 -9.55 -12.56
N VAL A 82 6.96 -9.10 -12.38
CA VAL A 82 5.81 -9.67 -13.11
C VAL A 82 5.95 -9.44 -14.61
N GLY A 83 6.42 -8.26 -15.03
CA GLY A 83 6.70 -7.98 -16.44
C GLY A 83 7.84 -8.84 -17.00
N ILE A 84 8.90 -9.07 -16.23
CA ILE A 84 9.99 -9.98 -16.60
C ILE A 84 9.49 -11.44 -16.67
N ALA A 85 8.60 -11.86 -15.78
CA ALA A 85 8.01 -13.19 -15.82
C ALA A 85 7.25 -13.45 -17.13
N GLY A 86 6.55 -12.44 -17.67
CA GLY A 86 5.93 -12.50 -19.00
C GLY A 86 6.94 -12.76 -20.13
N LEU A 87 8.09 -12.08 -20.11
CA LEU A 87 9.18 -12.31 -21.06
C LEU A 87 9.76 -13.72 -20.95
N LEU A 88 10.01 -14.19 -19.72
CA LEU A 88 10.56 -15.52 -19.46
C LEU A 88 9.61 -16.65 -19.87
N ALA A 89 8.29 -16.38 -19.84
CA ALA A 89 7.25 -17.29 -20.29
C ALA A 89 7.01 -17.23 -21.82
N GLY A 90 7.81 -16.45 -22.57
CA GLY A 90 7.74 -16.36 -24.03
C GLY A 90 6.75 -15.30 -24.57
N GLY A 91 6.16 -14.49 -23.70
CA GLY A 91 5.33 -13.34 -24.07
C GLY A 91 6.13 -12.03 -24.19
N ASN A 92 5.42 -10.92 -24.39
CA ASN A 92 6.01 -9.58 -24.29
C ASN A 92 6.11 -9.11 -22.82
N TYR A 93 6.83 -8.03 -22.58
CA TYR A 93 6.88 -7.41 -21.24
C TYR A 93 5.45 -6.99 -20.82
N LEU A 94 5.03 -7.44 -19.63
CA LEU A 94 3.67 -7.28 -19.10
C LEU A 94 2.57 -7.98 -19.91
N ASP A 95 2.93 -8.97 -20.75
CA ASP A 95 1.96 -9.90 -21.30
C ASP A 95 1.62 -10.96 -20.23
N TYR A 96 0.47 -10.82 -19.59
CA TYR A 96 0.04 -11.72 -18.53
C TYR A 96 -0.63 -13.00 -19.05
N SER A 97 -0.97 -13.08 -20.34
CA SER A 97 -1.70 -14.22 -20.90
C SER A 97 -0.92 -15.53 -20.82
N VAL A 98 0.41 -15.44 -20.70
CA VAL A 98 1.34 -16.56 -20.61
C VAL A 98 1.62 -17.03 -19.18
N LEU A 99 1.05 -16.37 -18.16
CA LEU A 99 1.35 -16.63 -16.74
C LEU A 99 0.45 -17.70 -16.08
N GLY A 100 -0.54 -18.24 -16.80
CA GLY A 100 -1.51 -19.19 -16.26
C GLY A 100 -1.86 -20.32 -17.22
N ALA A 101 -2.63 -21.29 -16.72
CA ALA A 101 -3.10 -22.42 -17.54
C ALA A 101 -3.99 -22.00 -18.72
N THR A 102 -4.67 -20.86 -18.59
CA THR A 102 -5.43 -20.21 -19.66
C THR A 102 -5.05 -18.73 -19.73
N PRO A 103 -5.20 -18.08 -20.90
CA PRO A 103 -4.95 -16.65 -21.05
C PRO A 103 -5.70 -15.79 -20.03
N VAL A 104 -6.96 -16.12 -19.76
CA VAL A 104 -7.80 -15.40 -18.80
C VAL A 104 -7.25 -15.56 -17.37
N ALA A 105 -6.90 -16.78 -16.95
CA ALA A 105 -6.34 -17.01 -15.62
C ALA A 105 -4.99 -16.29 -15.44
N GLY A 106 -4.15 -16.27 -16.48
CA GLY A 106 -2.90 -15.51 -16.48
C GLY A 106 -3.13 -14.00 -16.33
N GLN A 107 -4.10 -13.44 -17.04
CA GLN A 107 -4.47 -12.02 -16.93
C GLN A 107 -4.94 -11.65 -15.52
N HIS A 108 -5.84 -12.44 -14.91
CA HIS A 108 -6.28 -12.19 -13.53
C HIS A 108 -5.11 -12.22 -12.54
N LEU A 109 -4.22 -13.21 -12.66
CA LEU A 109 -3.05 -13.31 -11.79
C LEU A 109 -2.08 -12.13 -11.99
N GLY A 110 -1.76 -11.81 -13.24
CA GLY A 110 -0.84 -10.73 -13.58
C GLY A 110 -1.34 -9.38 -13.08
N ILE A 111 -2.62 -9.06 -13.33
CA ILE A 111 -3.25 -7.82 -12.85
C ILE A 111 -3.27 -7.76 -11.33
N MET A 112 -3.64 -8.85 -10.65
CA MET A 112 -3.64 -8.89 -9.18
C MET A 112 -2.23 -8.62 -8.60
N LEU A 113 -1.18 -9.21 -9.19
CA LEU A 113 0.19 -9.05 -8.71
C LEU A 113 0.74 -7.64 -8.94
N ILE A 114 0.53 -7.06 -10.14
CA ILE A 114 0.97 -5.69 -10.40
C ILE A 114 0.23 -4.70 -9.52
N GLU A 115 -1.07 -4.90 -9.29
CA GLU A 115 -1.87 -4.01 -8.45
C GLU A 115 -1.43 -4.11 -7.00
N LEU A 116 -1.07 -5.30 -6.51
CA LEU A 116 -0.46 -5.46 -5.19
C LEU A 116 0.85 -4.65 -5.09
N GLY A 117 1.70 -4.72 -6.11
CA GLY A 117 2.94 -3.94 -6.19
C GLY A 117 2.69 -2.42 -6.17
N VAL A 118 1.69 -1.97 -6.94
CA VAL A 118 1.25 -0.56 -6.94
C VAL A 118 0.73 -0.16 -5.56
N GLY A 119 -0.14 -0.96 -4.93
CA GLY A 119 -0.72 -0.67 -3.63
C GLY A 119 0.32 -0.60 -2.50
N MET A 120 1.28 -1.52 -2.48
CA MET A 120 2.44 -1.47 -1.59
C MET A 120 3.22 -0.17 -1.75
N THR A 121 3.55 0.19 -3.00
CA THR A 121 4.32 1.39 -3.32
C THR A 121 3.58 2.65 -2.89
N VAL A 122 2.30 2.76 -3.24
CA VAL A 122 1.48 3.93 -2.96
C VAL A 122 1.29 4.11 -1.45
N ALA A 123 0.95 3.05 -0.71
CA ALA A 123 0.83 3.11 0.75
C ALA A 123 2.13 3.62 1.38
N ALA A 124 3.27 3.06 0.97
CA ALA A 124 4.57 3.43 1.49
C ALA A 124 4.96 4.87 1.15
N VAL A 125 4.69 5.33 -0.07
CA VAL A 125 4.96 6.71 -0.50
C VAL A 125 4.10 7.69 0.27
N VAL A 126 2.79 7.43 0.45
CA VAL A 126 1.89 8.28 1.23
C VAL A 126 2.37 8.43 2.67
N ILE A 127 2.78 7.32 3.31
CA ILE A 127 3.36 7.35 4.66
C ILE A 127 4.69 8.12 4.69
N THR A 128 5.54 7.93 3.68
CA THR A 128 6.83 8.63 3.56
C THR A 128 6.66 10.14 3.38
N LEU A 129 5.66 10.57 2.60
CA LEU A 129 5.29 11.97 2.47
C LEU A 129 4.88 12.54 3.81
N TYR A 130 4.01 11.85 4.56
CA TYR A 130 3.62 12.25 5.90
C TYR A 130 4.81 12.41 6.85
N TYR A 131 5.76 11.46 6.85
CA TYR A 131 7.01 11.59 7.61
C TYR A 131 7.85 12.80 7.16
N SER A 132 7.90 13.07 5.87
CA SER A 132 8.70 14.17 5.32
C SER A 132 8.16 15.54 5.73
N PHE A 133 6.84 15.66 5.92
CA PHE A 133 6.21 16.88 6.43
C PHE A 133 6.31 17.01 7.95
N THR A 134 6.18 15.90 8.68
CA THR A 134 6.11 15.93 10.15
C THR A 134 7.47 15.86 10.84
N ASN A 135 8.49 15.28 10.20
CA ASN A 135 9.84 15.15 10.76
C ASN A 135 10.76 16.31 10.37
N ARG A 136 10.21 17.44 9.86
CA ARG A 136 10.97 18.69 9.77
C ARG A 136 11.20 19.21 11.19
N ARG A 137 12.28 18.77 11.82
CA ARG A 137 12.87 19.50 12.94
C ARG A 137 13.27 20.87 12.38
N THR A 138 12.58 21.92 12.81
CA THR A 138 13.14 23.27 12.75
C THR A 138 14.46 23.21 13.49
N THR A 139 15.57 23.14 12.77
CA THR A 139 16.87 23.47 13.35
C THR A 139 16.76 24.91 13.87
N PRO A 140 17.11 25.16 15.15
CA PRO A 140 17.22 26.53 15.65
C PRO A 140 18.30 27.31 14.89
#